data_AF-A0A024U1A7-F1
#
_entry.id   AF-A0A024U1A7-F1
#
_cell.length_a   1.000
_cell.length_b   1.000
_cell.length_c   1.000
_cell.angle_alpha   90.00
_cell.angle_beta   90.00
_cell.angle_gamma   90.00
#
_symmetry.space_group_name_H-M   'P 1'
#
loop_
_entity.id
_entity.type
_entity.pdbx_description
1 polymer ?
#
loop_
_entity_poly.entity_id
_entity_poly.type
_entity_poly.pdbx_seq_one_letter_code
_entity_poly.pdbx_strand_id
1 'polypeptide(L)'
;MLLRTGLNRAAVPRTLKQLCRRHGTVVSYYDSQSGQHVTYTDAIHVHGLVFSPPTTIKPTTALGLDSITVADPAWKDALVSLAHDKPIYLMYPPWTPSLSPLAVDLSCTSPREDWDDVLEKCTAASKLGLPVKATLTHAFASTDVTIQLAGSLLADAGVGIITLDDSVDKLADQDNLLEAFEALTWCDVVGLPMKQRIGFRGSPLASEDLLLQAIQEHEIKHFDVCLQGGAYALDLLQLTRALDAAGASHGVVSQ
;
A
#
# COMPACT_ATOMS: atom_id res chain seq x y z
N MET A 1 45.13 -19.46 -16.85
CA MET A 1 44.31 -18.94 -17.98
C MET A 1 42.85 -19.05 -17.56
N LEU A 2 42.35 -18.03 -16.86
CA LEU A 2 40.99 -18.00 -16.28
C LEU A 2 40.08 -17.25 -17.24
N LEU A 3 39.14 -17.98 -17.85
CA LEU A 3 38.11 -17.45 -18.74
C LEU A 3 37.13 -16.60 -17.92
N ARG A 4 37.22 -15.27 -18.08
CA ARG A 4 36.18 -14.32 -17.68
C ARG A 4 35.01 -14.44 -18.66
N THR A 5 33.94 -15.11 -18.29
CA THR A 5 32.64 -14.98 -18.97
C THR A 5 31.95 -13.75 -18.41
N GLY A 6 32.11 -12.63 -19.12
CA GLY A 6 31.35 -11.40 -18.89
C GLY A 6 29.88 -11.64 -19.23
N LEU A 7 29.07 -11.99 -18.24
CA LEU A 7 27.64 -11.80 -18.30
C LEU A 7 27.39 -10.29 -18.21
N ASN A 8 26.95 -9.73 -19.34
CA ASN A 8 26.41 -8.39 -19.47
C ASN A 8 25.37 -8.18 -18.38
N ARG A 9 25.75 -7.46 -17.32
CA ARG A 9 24.81 -6.80 -16.42
C ARG A 9 24.05 -5.80 -17.28
N ALA A 10 22.86 -6.18 -17.73
CA ALA A 10 21.90 -5.22 -18.25
C ALA A 10 21.75 -4.13 -17.20
N ALA A 11 22.16 -2.91 -17.56
CA ALA A 11 21.99 -1.74 -16.73
C ALA A 11 20.49 -1.57 -16.50
N VAL A 12 20.04 -1.86 -15.29
CA VAL A 12 18.69 -1.55 -14.84
C VAL A 12 18.50 -0.04 -14.98
N PRO A 13 17.47 0.45 -15.69
CA PRO A 13 17.29 1.87 -15.90
C PRO A 13 17.12 2.58 -14.55
N ARG A 14 18.07 3.46 -14.24
CA ARG A 14 17.98 4.46 -13.15
C ARG A 14 16.88 5.47 -13.49
N THR A 15 15.61 5.12 -13.28
CA THR A 15 14.50 6.08 -13.26
C THR A 15 13.28 5.48 -12.57
N LEU A 16 13.40 5.15 -11.28
CA LEU A 16 12.30 5.47 -10.37
C LEU A 16 12.46 6.96 -10.09
N LYS A 17 11.72 7.81 -10.81
CA LYS A 17 11.50 9.18 -10.35
C LYS A 17 10.90 9.04 -8.96
N GLN A 18 11.75 9.23 -7.95
CA GLN A 18 11.35 9.42 -6.57
C GLN A 18 10.14 10.34 -6.59
N LEU A 19 9.01 9.84 -6.10
CA LEU A 19 7.88 10.66 -5.68
C LEU A 19 8.49 11.89 -5.00
N CYS A 20 8.29 13.08 -5.58
CA CYS A 20 8.77 14.34 -5.00
C CYS A 20 8.04 14.53 -3.67
N ARG A 21 8.61 13.97 -2.60
CA ARG A 21 8.08 13.94 -1.23
C ARG A 21 8.39 15.30 -0.58
N ARG A 22 7.35 15.99 -0.12
CA ARG A 22 7.46 17.32 0.51
C ARG A 22 7.27 17.29 2.04
N HIS A 23 6.96 16.14 2.62
CA HIS A 23 6.63 16.01 4.04
C HIS A 23 7.45 14.89 4.70
N GLY A 24 7.76 15.06 5.98
CA GLY A 24 8.54 14.12 6.79
C GLY A 24 10.06 14.24 6.67
N THR A 25 10.75 13.56 7.58
CA THR A 25 12.19 13.32 7.57
C THR A 25 12.51 12.23 6.54
N VAL A 26 13.53 12.47 5.72
CA VAL A 26 14.05 11.44 4.80
C VAL A 26 15.08 10.60 5.52
N VAL A 27 14.84 9.30 5.62
CA VAL A 27 15.75 8.31 6.18
C VAL A 27 16.36 7.50 5.04
N SER A 28 17.66 7.23 5.13
CA SER A 28 18.35 6.44 4.11
C SER A 28 19.42 5.55 4.73
N TYR A 29 19.51 4.31 4.27
CA TYR A 29 20.51 3.34 4.71
C TYR A 29 20.95 2.43 3.57
N TYR A 30 22.13 1.82 3.71
CA TYR A 30 22.60 0.79 2.79
C TYR A 30 22.11 -0.57 3.29
N ASP A 31 21.25 -1.21 2.51
CA ASP A 31 20.84 -2.59 2.75
C ASP A 31 21.89 -3.53 2.15
N SER A 32 22.63 -4.20 3.01
CA SER A 32 23.68 -5.13 2.60
C SER A 32 23.14 -6.41 1.94
N GLN A 33 21.89 -6.79 2.22
CA GLN A 33 21.27 -7.99 1.65
C GLN A 33 20.88 -7.76 0.19
N SER A 34 20.27 -6.61 -0.13
CA SER A 34 19.99 -6.21 -1.53
C SER A 34 21.19 -5.61 -2.25
N GLY A 35 22.18 -5.10 -1.50
CA GLY A 35 23.27 -4.31 -2.03
C GLY A 35 22.84 -2.93 -2.54
N GLN A 36 21.69 -2.42 -2.08
CA GLN A 36 21.08 -1.17 -2.54
C GLN A 36 20.99 -0.13 -1.42
N HIS A 37 20.97 1.14 -1.81
CA HIS A 37 20.63 2.21 -0.88
C HIS A 37 19.12 2.38 -0.84
N VAL A 38 18.53 2.15 0.32
CA VAL A 38 17.11 2.30 0.57
C VAL A 38 16.86 3.70 1.10
N THR A 39 15.78 4.34 0.65
CA THR A 39 15.40 5.69 1.12
C THR A 39 13.89 5.77 1.29
N TYR A 40 13.45 6.17 2.48
CA TYR A 40 12.04 6.30 2.83
C TYR A 40 11.81 7.57 3.66
N THR A 41 10.55 7.93 3.86
CA THR A 41 10.15 9.05 4.71
C THR A 41 9.35 8.52 5.89
N ASP A 42 9.43 9.21 7.02
CA ASP A 42 8.62 8.91 8.20
C ASP A 42 7.17 9.40 8.10
N ALA A 43 6.83 10.19 7.08
CA ALA A 43 5.50 10.73 6.85
C ALA A 43 4.45 9.64 6.59
N ILE A 44 3.21 9.92 7.01
CA ILE A 44 2.07 9.06 6.68
C ILE A 44 1.61 9.34 5.25
N HIS A 45 1.42 8.24 4.52
CA HIS A 45 0.95 8.22 3.16
C HIS A 45 -0.53 7.86 3.11
N VAL A 46 -1.31 8.63 2.36
CA VAL A 46 -2.76 8.43 2.24
C VAL A 46 -3.13 8.07 0.81
N HIS A 47 -3.84 6.98 0.63
CA HIS A 47 -4.15 6.39 -0.67
C HIS A 47 -5.66 6.38 -0.89
N GLY A 48 -6.13 7.06 -1.92
CA GLY A 48 -7.55 7.10 -2.26
C GLY A 48 -8.01 5.84 -2.97
N LEU A 49 -9.20 5.36 -2.64
CA LEU A 49 -9.87 4.26 -3.33
C LEU A 49 -11.07 4.77 -4.13
N VAL A 50 -11.23 4.22 -5.33
CA VAL A 50 -12.32 4.55 -6.25
C VAL A 50 -13.01 3.27 -6.71
N PHE A 51 -14.18 3.00 -6.13
CA PHE A 51 -15.02 1.83 -6.46
C PHE A 51 -16.29 2.16 -7.25
N SER A 52 -16.58 3.46 -7.42
CA SER A 52 -17.73 3.95 -8.19
C SER A 52 -17.27 5.01 -9.19
N PRO A 53 -18.06 5.28 -10.26
CA PRO A 53 -17.70 6.23 -11.30
C PRO A 53 -17.21 7.59 -10.74
N PRO A 54 -16.12 8.16 -11.30
CA PRO A 54 -15.46 9.36 -10.79
C PRO A 54 -16.32 10.62 -10.75
N THR A 55 -17.46 10.64 -11.45
CA THR A 55 -18.43 11.75 -11.44
C THR A 55 -18.94 12.07 -10.03
N THR A 56 -18.78 11.14 -9.10
CA THR A 56 -19.17 11.28 -7.69
C THR A 56 -18.07 11.89 -6.82
N ILE A 57 -16.83 12.02 -7.31
CA ILE A 57 -15.67 12.48 -6.55
C ILE A 57 -15.50 14.00 -6.74
N LYS A 58 -15.41 14.72 -5.62
CA LYS A 58 -15.09 16.14 -5.65
C LYS A 58 -13.57 16.30 -5.86
N PRO A 59 -13.09 17.16 -6.78
CA PRO A 59 -11.66 17.29 -7.03
C PRO A 59 -10.82 17.64 -5.79
N THR A 60 -11.43 18.34 -4.84
CA THR A 60 -10.76 18.73 -3.61
C THR A 60 -10.50 17.58 -2.64
N THR A 61 -11.24 16.46 -2.73
CA THR A 61 -11.00 15.28 -1.89
C THR A 61 -9.78 14.47 -2.34
N ALA A 62 -9.19 14.79 -3.49
CA ALA A 62 -7.97 14.14 -3.98
C ALA A 62 -6.68 14.90 -3.60
N LEU A 63 -6.80 16.11 -3.04
CA LEU A 63 -5.63 16.93 -2.70
C LEU A 63 -4.84 16.31 -1.55
N GLY A 64 -3.55 16.11 -1.77
CA GLY A 64 -2.63 15.57 -0.77
C GLY A 64 -2.43 14.05 -0.79
N LEU A 65 -3.34 13.27 -1.39
CA LEU A 65 -3.26 11.79 -1.47
C LEU A 65 -2.01 11.31 -2.20
N ASP A 66 -1.23 10.36 -1.71
CA ASP A 66 -0.02 9.82 -2.36
C ASP A 66 -0.28 8.95 -3.59
N SER A 67 -1.47 8.35 -3.68
CA SER A 67 -1.89 7.58 -4.84
C SER A 67 -3.40 7.41 -4.90
N ILE A 68 -3.88 6.90 -6.03
CA ILE A 68 -5.28 6.51 -6.22
C ILE A 68 -5.33 5.06 -6.70
N THR A 69 -6.15 4.23 -6.08
CA THR A 69 -6.48 2.88 -6.55
C THR A 69 -7.87 2.89 -7.17
N VAL A 70 -8.00 2.28 -8.35
CA VAL A 70 -9.22 2.33 -9.16
C VAL A 70 -9.69 0.93 -9.48
N ALA A 71 -10.95 0.63 -9.18
CA ALA A 71 -11.54 -0.68 -9.42
C ALA A 71 -11.77 -0.96 -10.91
N ASP A 72 -12.21 0.05 -11.68
CA ASP A 72 -12.47 -0.06 -13.11
C ASP A 72 -11.43 0.72 -13.94
N PRO A 73 -10.62 0.04 -14.78
CA PRO A 73 -9.64 0.69 -15.65
C PRO A 73 -10.21 1.76 -16.58
N ALA A 74 -11.50 1.67 -16.96
CA ALA A 74 -12.15 2.66 -17.81
C ALA A 74 -12.19 4.06 -17.18
N TRP A 75 -12.03 4.15 -15.86
CA TRP A 75 -12.04 5.42 -15.13
C TRP A 75 -10.67 6.06 -14.99
N LYS A 76 -9.60 5.40 -15.44
CA LYS A 76 -8.22 5.89 -15.30
C LYS A 76 -8.06 7.31 -15.85
N ASP A 77 -8.49 7.54 -17.09
CA ASP A 77 -8.29 8.83 -17.77
C ASP A 77 -9.04 9.97 -17.09
N ALA A 78 -10.23 9.70 -16.53
CA ALA A 78 -11.00 10.67 -15.77
C ALA A 78 -10.32 11.07 -14.43
N LEU A 79 -9.44 10.21 -13.90
CA LEU A 79 -8.74 10.41 -12.64
C LEU A 79 -7.32 10.99 -12.82
N VAL A 80 -6.78 11.03 -14.04
CA VAL A 80 -5.43 11.60 -14.32
C VAL A 80 -5.33 13.04 -13.83
N SER A 81 -6.38 13.84 -14.06
CA SER A 81 -6.43 15.24 -13.62
C SER A 81 -6.44 15.39 -12.10
N LEU A 82 -7.02 14.42 -11.38
CA LEU A 82 -7.07 14.38 -9.91
C LEU A 82 -5.78 13.87 -9.28
N ALA A 83 -5.09 12.95 -9.97
CA ALA A 83 -3.89 12.33 -9.47
C ALA A 83 -2.69 13.28 -9.46
N HIS A 84 -2.65 14.34 -10.27
CA HIS A 84 -1.56 15.33 -10.29
C HIS A 84 -0.15 14.68 -10.33
N ASP A 85 0.11 13.84 -11.34
CA ASP A 85 1.35 13.04 -11.52
C ASP A 85 1.60 11.93 -10.48
N LYS A 86 0.63 11.63 -9.62
CA LYS A 86 0.73 10.54 -8.65
C LYS A 86 0.33 9.20 -9.25
N PRO A 87 0.85 8.08 -8.71
CA PRO A 87 0.54 6.76 -9.23
C PRO A 87 -0.97 6.47 -9.12
N ILE A 88 -1.53 6.01 -10.24
CA ILE A 88 -2.87 5.43 -10.31
C ILE A 88 -2.69 3.91 -10.40
N TYR A 89 -3.01 3.22 -9.33
CA TYR A 89 -3.03 1.77 -9.28
C TYR A 89 -4.33 1.26 -9.86
N LEU A 90 -4.23 0.28 -10.76
CA LEU A 90 -5.41 -0.38 -11.32
C LEU A 90 -5.62 -1.69 -10.55
N MET A 91 -6.82 -1.86 -9.98
CA MET A 91 -7.23 -3.16 -9.45
C MET A 91 -7.41 -4.12 -10.61
N TYR A 92 -6.97 -5.35 -10.41
CA TYR A 92 -6.76 -6.27 -11.52
C TYR A 92 -7.70 -7.48 -11.49
N PRO A 93 -8.82 -7.43 -12.25
CA PRO A 93 -9.17 -8.60 -13.07
C PRO A 93 -9.72 -8.20 -14.47
N PRO A 94 -9.31 -8.83 -15.62
CA PRO A 94 -8.35 -9.94 -15.84
C PRO A 94 -6.99 -9.53 -16.46
N TRP A 95 -5.88 -10.12 -15.99
CA TRP A 95 -4.47 -9.74 -16.31
C TRP A 95 -4.15 -9.58 -17.81
N THR A 96 -3.92 -8.33 -18.21
CA THR A 96 -3.20 -7.94 -19.42
C THR A 96 -1.97 -7.11 -19.03
N PRO A 97 -0.75 -7.45 -19.52
CA PRO A 97 0.44 -6.66 -19.21
C PRO A 97 0.22 -5.19 -19.57
N SER A 98 0.09 -4.34 -18.55
CA SER A 98 -0.09 -2.90 -18.70
C SER A 98 1.12 -2.21 -18.10
N LEU A 99 1.49 -1.04 -18.64
CA LEU A 99 2.57 -0.20 -18.09
C LEU A 99 2.09 0.65 -16.89
N SER A 100 1.08 0.19 -16.15
CA SER A 100 0.48 0.94 -15.03
C SER A 100 0.83 0.28 -13.68
N PRO A 101 0.94 1.05 -12.59
CA PRO A 101 1.02 0.50 -11.24
C PRO A 101 -0.11 -0.49 -10.94
N LEU A 102 0.20 -1.55 -10.19
CA LEU A 102 -0.68 -2.68 -9.94
C LEU A 102 -1.26 -2.63 -8.52
N ALA A 103 -2.58 -2.74 -8.39
CA ALA A 103 -3.24 -3.08 -7.13
C ALA A 103 -3.82 -4.49 -7.20
N VAL A 104 -3.61 -5.28 -6.14
CA VAL A 104 -4.18 -6.63 -6.00
C VAL A 104 -4.82 -6.81 -4.63
N ASP A 105 -5.83 -7.66 -4.58
CA ASP A 105 -6.37 -8.18 -3.33
C ASP A 105 -5.90 -9.63 -3.18
N LEU A 106 -5.47 -9.98 -1.97
CA LEU A 106 -5.12 -11.33 -1.58
C LEU A 106 -5.91 -11.67 -0.32
N SER A 107 -6.78 -12.67 -0.41
CA SER A 107 -7.64 -13.08 0.69
C SER A 107 -6.91 -14.01 1.66
N CYS A 108 -6.83 -13.59 2.92
CA CYS A 108 -6.26 -14.38 4.01
C CYS A 108 -7.16 -15.55 4.46
N THR A 109 -8.36 -15.68 3.92
CA THR A 109 -9.27 -16.81 4.17
C THR A 109 -9.38 -17.75 2.97
N SER A 110 -8.82 -17.38 1.82
CA SER A 110 -8.70 -18.26 0.65
C SER A 110 -7.62 -19.33 0.86
N PRO A 111 -7.77 -20.51 0.24
CA PRO A 111 -6.71 -21.50 0.16
C PRO A 111 -5.39 -20.91 -0.37
N ARG A 112 -4.26 -21.38 0.15
CA ARG A 112 -2.93 -20.86 -0.19
C ARG A 112 -2.64 -20.95 -1.68
N GLU A 113 -3.10 -22.00 -2.36
CA GLU A 113 -2.96 -22.21 -3.80
C GLU A 113 -3.56 -21.07 -4.64
N ASP A 114 -4.60 -20.40 -4.15
CA ASP A 114 -5.23 -19.28 -4.86
C ASP A 114 -4.34 -18.02 -4.88
N TRP A 115 -3.32 -17.96 -4.01
CA TRP A 115 -2.40 -16.83 -3.93
C TRP A 115 -1.36 -16.85 -5.04
N ASP A 116 -1.05 -18.01 -5.64
CA ASP A 116 0.06 -18.15 -6.57
C ASP A 116 -0.09 -17.26 -7.81
N ASP A 117 -1.30 -17.17 -8.37
CA ASP A 117 -1.60 -16.29 -9.51
C ASP A 117 -1.44 -14.79 -9.14
N VAL A 118 -1.82 -14.40 -7.92
CA VAL A 118 -1.64 -13.03 -7.41
C VAL A 118 -0.15 -12.70 -7.26
N LEU A 119 0.61 -13.61 -6.64
CA LEU A 119 2.05 -13.46 -6.41
C LEU A 119 2.85 -13.42 -7.73
N GLU A 120 2.45 -14.22 -8.73
CA GLU A 120 3.06 -14.20 -10.05
C GLU A 120 2.85 -12.84 -10.73
N LYS A 121 1.64 -12.28 -10.66
CA LYS A 121 1.34 -10.94 -11.21
C LYS A 121 2.14 -9.84 -10.51
N CYS A 122 2.23 -9.88 -9.18
CA CYS A 122 3.06 -8.95 -8.40
C CYS A 122 4.53 -9.02 -8.85
N THR A 123 5.07 -10.24 -8.95
CA THR A 123 6.44 -10.47 -9.38
C THR A 123 6.69 -9.96 -10.80
N ALA A 124 5.75 -10.21 -11.72
CA ALA A 124 5.83 -9.74 -13.10
C ALA A 124 5.82 -8.21 -13.18
N ALA A 125 4.91 -7.54 -12.45
CA ALA A 125 4.85 -6.08 -12.39
C ALA A 125 6.12 -5.47 -11.77
N SER A 126 6.61 -6.06 -10.67
CA SER A 126 7.82 -5.60 -9.99
C SER A 126 9.07 -5.74 -10.88
N LYS A 127 9.21 -6.84 -11.64
CA LYS A 127 10.29 -7.02 -12.63
C LYS A 127 10.27 -5.97 -13.76
N LEU A 128 9.11 -5.42 -14.08
CA LEU A 128 8.95 -4.29 -15.01
C LEU A 128 9.24 -2.93 -14.36
N GLY A 129 9.56 -2.90 -13.06
CA GLY A 129 9.77 -1.67 -12.30
C GLY A 129 8.48 -0.93 -11.96
N LEU A 130 7.31 -1.60 -12.07
CA LEU A 130 6.03 -0.99 -11.76
C LEU A 130 5.77 -1.07 -10.24
N PRO A 131 5.28 0.01 -9.60
CA PRO A 131 4.86 -0.04 -8.22
C PRO A 131 3.71 -1.03 -8.04
N VAL A 132 3.78 -1.83 -6.98
CA VAL A 132 2.73 -2.79 -6.63
C VAL A 132 2.25 -2.51 -5.21
N LYS A 133 0.93 -2.43 -5.06
CA LYS A 133 0.22 -2.35 -3.80
C LYS A 133 -0.67 -3.59 -3.64
N ALA A 134 -0.66 -4.20 -2.47
CA ALA A 134 -1.53 -5.33 -2.15
C ALA A 134 -2.42 -5.00 -0.96
N THR A 135 -3.60 -5.57 -0.96
CA THR A 135 -4.51 -5.56 0.18
C THR A 135 -4.71 -6.99 0.66
N LEU A 136 -4.46 -7.21 1.95
CA LEU A 136 -4.78 -8.45 2.64
C LEU A 136 -6.25 -8.39 3.06
N THR A 137 -7.14 -8.92 2.23
CA THR A 137 -8.57 -9.00 2.56
C THR A 137 -8.79 -10.10 3.59
N HIS A 138 -9.77 -9.90 4.46
CA HIS A 138 -10.04 -10.81 5.57
C HIS A 138 -8.86 -11.02 6.54
N ALA A 139 -8.00 -10.00 6.69
CA ALA A 139 -6.85 -10.09 7.58
C ALA A 139 -7.28 -10.39 9.03
N PHE A 140 -8.26 -9.65 9.55
CA PHE A 140 -8.75 -9.77 10.93
C PHE A 140 -9.66 -10.98 11.18
N ALA A 141 -10.05 -11.69 10.12
CA ALA A 141 -10.75 -12.98 10.21
C ALA A 141 -9.78 -14.17 10.11
N SER A 142 -8.48 -13.91 9.95
CA SER A 142 -7.44 -14.93 9.75
C SER A 142 -6.51 -15.04 10.96
N THR A 143 -5.57 -15.98 10.90
CA THR A 143 -4.56 -16.18 11.95
C THR A 143 -3.32 -15.33 11.69
N ASP A 144 -2.61 -14.98 12.76
CA ASP A 144 -1.27 -14.37 12.74
C ASP A 144 -0.31 -15.09 11.77
N VAL A 145 -0.27 -16.43 11.81
CA VAL A 145 0.56 -17.25 10.91
C VAL A 145 0.20 -17.02 9.44
N THR A 146 -1.08 -16.90 9.13
CA THR A 146 -1.55 -16.72 7.75
C THR A 146 -1.22 -15.31 7.25
N ILE A 147 -1.43 -14.30 8.10
CA ILE A 147 -1.05 -12.91 7.82
C ILE A 147 0.46 -12.79 7.60
N GLN A 148 1.26 -13.41 8.46
CA GLN A 148 2.72 -13.44 8.36
C GLN A 148 3.17 -14.10 7.05
N LEU A 149 2.59 -15.25 6.69
CA LEU A 149 2.91 -15.94 5.44
C LEU A 149 2.51 -15.12 4.22
N ALA A 150 1.31 -14.54 4.20
CA ALA A 150 0.85 -13.70 3.09
C ALA A 150 1.74 -12.46 2.92
N GLY A 151 2.06 -11.78 4.02
CA GLY A 151 2.90 -10.59 4.04
C GLY A 151 4.32 -10.83 3.53
N SER A 152 4.96 -11.91 4.00
CA SER A 152 6.30 -12.30 3.54
C SER A 152 6.34 -12.61 2.05
N LEU A 153 5.38 -13.42 1.55
CA LEU A 153 5.30 -13.78 0.14
C LEU A 153 5.04 -12.56 -0.76
N LEU A 154 4.18 -11.63 -0.34
CA LEU A 154 3.94 -10.39 -1.07
C LEU A 154 5.18 -9.49 -1.09
N ALA A 155 5.89 -9.37 0.03
CA ALA A 155 7.12 -8.60 0.08
C ALA A 155 8.21 -9.18 -0.85
N ASP A 156 8.35 -10.50 -0.88
CA ASP A 156 9.25 -11.23 -1.80
C ASP A 156 8.83 -11.05 -3.27
N ALA A 157 7.52 -11.00 -3.55
CA ALA A 157 6.99 -10.67 -4.87
C ALA A 157 7.19 -9.19 -5.28
N GLY A 158 7.82 -8.38 -4.42
CA GLY A 158 8.19 -7.00 -4.70
C GLY A 158 7.09 -5.99 -4.42
N VAL A 159 6.10 -6.34 -3.60
CA VAL A 159 5.03 -5.42 -3.17
C VAL A 159 5.58 -4.35 -2.24
N GLY A 160 5.33 -3.08 -2.58
CA GLY A 160 5.83 -1.93 -1.83
C GLY A 160 4.90 -1.44 -0.72
N ILE A 161 3.59 -1.74 -0.82
CA ILE A 161 2.57 -1.36 0.16
C ILE A 161 1.68 -2.57 0.40
N ILE A 162 1.54 -3.01 1.65
CA ILE A 162 0.72 -4.15 2.07
C ILE A 162 -0.30 -3.64 3.10
N THR A 163 -1.56 -3.53 2.69
CA THR A 163 -2.62 -2.97 3.52
C THR A 163 -3.42 -4.07 4.21
N LEU A 164 -3.55 -4.01 5.54
CA LEU A 164 -4.49 -4.82 6.33
C LEU A 164 -5.91 -4.25 6.15
N ASP A 165 -6.85 -5.09 5.70
CA ASP A 165 -8.22 -4.66 5.39
C ASP A 165 -9.24 -5.06 6.45
N ASP A 166 -9.93 -4.07 7.01
CA ASP A 166 -11.08 -4.23 7.90
C ASP A 166 -12.42 -3.87 7.23
N SER A 167 -12.39 -3.31 6.02
CA SER A 167 -13.60 -2.78 5.37
C SER A 167 -14.68 -3.84 5.09
N VAL A 168 -14.28 -5.10 4.96
CA VAL A 168 -15.17 -6.23 4.63
C VAL A 168 -15.79 -6.83 5.89
N ASP A 169 -14.96 -7.34 6.81
CA ASP A 169 -15.45 -8.11 7.97
C ASP A 169 -15.79 -7.24 9.17
N LYS A 170 -15.17 -6.05 9.29
CA LYS A 170 -15.39 -5.09 10.39
C LYS A 170 -15.13 -5.73 11.75
N LEU A 171 -14.03 -6.47 11.82
CA LEU A 171 -13.61 -7.19 13.01
C LEU A 171 -12.45 -6.50 13.72
N ALA A 172 -11.80 -5.51 13.10
CA ALA A 172 -10.65 -4.85 13.67
C ALA A 172 -10.99 -4.16 14.99
N ASP A 173 -10.19 -4.47 16.00
CA ASP A 173 -10.12 -3.80 17.28
C ASP A 173 -8.65 -3.57 17.64
N GLN A 174 -8.40 -3.03 18.84
CA GLN A 174 -7.05 -2.63 19.22
C GLN A 174 -6.11 -3.82 19.41
N ASP A 175 -6.64 -4.96 19.85
CA ASP A 175 -5.84 -6.14 20.16
C ASP A 175 -5.50 -6.87 18.86
N ASN A 176 -6.48 -7.11 17.99
CA ASN A 176 -6.23 -7.82 16.75
C ASN A 176 -5.47 -6.98 15.70
N LEU A 177 -5.54 -5.64 15.77
CA LEU A 177 -4.68 -4.77 14.96
C LEU A 177 -3.22 -4.90 15.39
N LEU A 178 -2.96 -4.90 16.69
CA LEU A 178 -1.62 -5.14 17.22
C LEU A 178 -1.11 -6.51 16.78
N GLU A 179 -1.89 -7.58 16.97
CA GLU A 179 -1.49 -8.95 16.59
C GLU A 179 -1.19 -9.06 15.09
N ALA A 180 -2.07 -8.52 14.22
CA ALA A 180 -1.85 -8.54 12.77
C ALA A 180 -0.62 -7.71 12.34
N PHE A 181 -0.40 -6.57 13.00
CA PHE A 181 0.77 -5.72 12.76
C PHE A 181 2.07 -6.41 13.19
N GLU A 182 2.09 -7.02 14.38
CA GLU A 182 3.24 -7.78 14.89
C GLU A 182 3.56 -8.97 13.96
N ALA A 183 2.54 -9.73 13.55
CA ALA A 183 2.69 -10.84 12.61
C ALA A 183 3.41 -10.43 11.33
N LEU A 184 3.06 -9.28 10.74
CA LEU A 184 3.77 -8.75 9.57
C LEU A 184 5.20 -8.34 9.92
N THR A 185 5.40 -7.58 11.00
CA THR A 185 6.73 -7.03 11.35
C THR A 185 7.75 -8.07 11.80
N TRP A 186 7.34 -9.30 12.14
CA TRP A 186 8.25 -10.42 12.37
C TRP A 186 8.88 -10.99 11.09
N CYS A 187 8.38 -10.59 9.91
CA CYS A 187 8.99 -10.96 8.63
C CYS A 187 10.22 -10.09 8.36
N ASP A 188 11.41 -10.68 8.35
CA ASP A 188 12.59 -10.03 7.78
C ASP A 188 12.47 -10.03 6.26
N VAL A 189 12.66 -8.87 5.64
CA VAL A 189 12.46 -8.68 4.19
C VAL A 189 13.57 -7.84 3.61
N VAL A 190 13.96 -8.18 2.38
CA VAL A 190 14.98 -7.46 1.63
C VAL A 190 14.44 -6.12 1.11
N GLY A 191 15.27 -5.07 1.14
CA GLY A 191 14.89 -3.74 0.67
C GLY A 191 14.18 -2.92 1.72
N LEU A 192 13.00 -2.38 1.40
CA LEU A 192 12.23 -1.52 2.32
C LEU A 192 11.76 -2.36 3.53
N PRO A 193 11.99 -1.92 4.80
CA PRO A 193 11.62 -2.71 5.97
C PRO A 193 10.11 -2.96 6.01
N MET A 194 9.68 -4.10 6.54
CA MET A 194 8.25 -4.44 6.55
C MET A 194 7.40 -3.36 7.22
N LYS A 195 7.84 -2.79 8.35
CA LYS A 195 7.15 -1.68 9.04
C LYS A 195 6.84 -0.48 8.13
N GLN A 196 7.67 -0.23 7.11
CA GLN A 196 7.49 0.87 6.16
C GLN A 196 6.61 0.50 4.95
N ARG A 197 6.13 -0.75 4.87
CA ARG A 197 5.20 -1.23 3.83
C ARG A 197 3.78 -1.35 4.34
N ILE A 198 3.61 -1.53 5.65
CA ILE A 198 2.32 -1.85 6.25
C ILE A 198 1.38 -0.64 6.16
N GLY A 199 0.17 -0.92 5.69
CA GLY A 199 -0.94 0.01 5.71
C GLY A 199 -2.16 -0.53 6.42
N PHE A 200 -3.11 0.36 6.67
CA PHE A 200 -4.41 0.04 7.24
C PHE A 200 -5.55 0.60 6.38
N ARG A 201 -6.53 -0.26 6.08
CA ARG A 201 -7.83 0.13 5.51
C ARG A 201 -8.90 -0.13 6.57
N GLY A 202 -9.13 0.86 7.42
CA GLY A 202 -10.18 0.79 8.42
C GLY A 202 -11.57 0.76 7.77
N SER A 203 -12.50 0.06 8.40
CA SER A 203 -13.90 0.12 8.00
C SER A 203 -14.48 1.54 8.16
N PRO A 204 -15.60 1.86 7.50
CA PRO A 204 -16.28 3.14 7.68
C PRO A 204 -16.72 3.47 9.10
N LEU A 205 -16.72 2.45 9.98
CA LEU A 205 -17.16 2.53 11.37
C LEU A 205 -15.98 2.37 12.34
N ALA A 206 -14.73 2.40 11.85
CA ALA A 206 -13.56 2.27 12.72
C ALA A 206 -13.59 3.38 13.79
N SER A 207 -13.33 3.00 15.04
CA SER A 207 -13.31 3.95 16.15
C SER A 207 -12.11 4.89 16.04
N GLU A 208 -12.24 6.09 16.60
CA GLU A 208 -11.12 7.03 16.67
C GLU A 208 -9.94 6.44 17.45
N ASP A 209 -10.21 5.70 18.54
CA ASP A 209 -9.18 5.03 19.34
C ASP A 209 -8.36 4.01 18.53
N LEU A 210 -9.02 3.24 17.64
CA LEU A 210 -8.34 2.31 16.75
C LEU A 210 -7.43 3.03 15.76
N LEU A 211 -7.89 4.17 15.22
CA LEU A 211 -7.08 4.98 14.31
C LEU A 211 -5.89 5.62 15.02
N LEU A 212 -6.08 6.15 16.21
CA LEU A 212 -5.01 6.74 17.01
C LEU A 212 -3.96 5.68 17.37
N GLN A 213 -4.37 4.47 17.74
CA GLN A 213 -3.45 3.36 17.98
C GLN A 213 -2.65 3.00 16.72
N ALA A 214 -3.31 2.86 15.57
CA ALA A 214 -2.67 2.62 14.28
C ALA A 214 -1.61 3.68 13.95
N ILE A 215 -1.92 4.96 14.21
CA ILE A 215 -1.07 6.11 13.87
C ILE A 215 0.08 6.28 14.86
N GLN A 216 -0.18 6.23 16.16
CA GLN A 216 0.77 6.64 17.20
C GLN A 216 1.55 5.46 17.78
N GLU A 217 0.89 4.34 18.04
CA GLU A 217 1.52 3.20 18.71
C GLU A 217 2.19 2.27 17.70
N HIS A 218 1.49 1.93 16.62
CA HIS A 218 2.02 1.06 15.57
C HIS A 218 2.83 1.83 14.53
N GLU A 219 2.66 3.15 14.46
CA GLU A 219 3.29 4.04 13.47
C GLU A 219 3.04 3.56 12.02
N ILE A 220 1.84 3.06 11.73
CA ILE A 220 1.45 2.61 10.39
C ILE A 220 1.64 3.75 9.39
N LYS A 221 2.27 3.44 8.25
CA LYS A 221 2.70 4.45 7.28
C LYS A 221 1.75 4.66 6.13
N HIS A 222 0.83 3.75 5.89
CA HIS A 222 -0.08 3.81 4.76
C HIS A 222 -1.53 3.71 5.23
N PHE A 223 -2.39 4.60 4.75
CA PHE A 223 -3.83 4.53 5.03
C PHE A 223 -4.63 4.59 3.75
N ASP A 224 -5.66 3.75 3.67
CA ASP A 224 -6.60 3.72 2.56
C ASP A 224 -7.89 4.45 2.94
N VAL A 225 -8.37 5.31 2.05
CA VAL A 225 -9.59 6.10 2.24
C VAL A 225 -10.52 5.98 1.04
N CYS A 226 -11.83 5.96 1.29
CA CYS A 226 -12.83 5.91 0.24
C CYS A 226 -13.17 7.33 -0.23
N LEU A 227 -12.88 7.65 -1.50
CA LEU A 227 -13.14 8.98 -2.05
C LEU A 227 -14.62 9.27 -2.29
N GLN A 228 -15.48 8.25 -2.17
CA GLN A 228 -16.94 8.35 -2.28
C GLN A 228 -17.67 8.39 -0.93
N GLY A 229 -17.01 8.78 0.15
CA GLY A 229 -17.68 9.07 1.43
C GLY A 229 -17.91 7.84 2.31
N GLY A 230 -16.93 6.95 2.37
CA GLY A 230 -16.89 5.95 3.43
C GLY A 230 -17.68 4.67 3.17
N ALA A 231 -17.82 4.20 1.92
CA ALA A 231 -18.54 2.94 1.66
C ALA A 231 -17.64 1.71 1.81
N TYR A 232 -16.38 1.82 1.38
CA TYR A 232 -15.43 0.71 1.24
C TYR A 232 -14.15 0.89 2.07
N ALA A 233 -14.06 1.98 2.83
CA ALA A 233 -12.98 2.33 3.75
C ALA A 233 -13.44 3.56 4.55
N LEU A 234 -12.62 4.05 5.48
CA LEU A 234 -12.79 5.36 6.12
C LEU A 234 -12.96 6.48 5.10
N ASP A 235 -13.69 7.53 5.47
CA ASP A 235 -13.67 8.77 4.71
C ASP A 235 -12.40 9.59 5.01
N LEU A 236 -12.01 10.44 4.06
CA LEU A 236 -10.79 11.24 4.18
C LEU A 236 -10.84 12.22 5.35
N LEU A 237 -12.00 12.78 5.68
CA LEU A 237 -12.16 13.77 6.74
C LEU A 237 -11.97 13.12 8.11
N GLN A 238 -12.53 11.93 8.33
CA GLN A 238 -12.32 11.11 9.52
C GLN A 238 -10.84 10.82 9.72
N LEU A 239 -10.15 10.33 8.69
CA LEU A 239 -8.71 10.05 8.79
C LEU A 239 -7.91 11.33 9.06
N THR A 240 -8.20 12.42 8.37
CA THR A 240 -7.48 13.69 8.56
C THR A 240 -7.60 14.19 9.99
N ARG A 241 -8.79 14.11 10.60
CA ARG A 241 -8.99 14.46 12.01
C ARG A 241 -8.14 13.60 12.95
N ALA A 242 -8.09 12.30 12.72
CA ALA A 242 -7.28 11.39 13.53
C ALA A 242 -5.78 11.69 13.37
N LEU A 243 -5.32 11.99 12.16
CA LEU A 243 -3.93 12.37 11.88
C LEU A 243 -3.55 13.70 12.53
N ASP A 244 -4.41 14.72 12.43
CA ASP A 244 -4.25 16.03 13.07
C ASP A 244 -4.21 15.89 14.60
N ALA A 245 -5.13 15.10 15.17
CA ALA A 245 -5.20 14.81 16.60
C ALA A 245 -3.95 14.08 17.10
N ALA A 246 -3.39 13.19 16.27
CA ALA A 246 -2.16 12.48 16.57
C ALA A 246 -0.89 13.33 16.40
N GLY A 247 -0.98 14.51 15.78
CA GLY A 247 0.16 15.35 15.42
C GLY A 247 1.07 14.72 14.35
N ALA A 248 0.53 13.81 13.54
CA ALA A 248 1.31 13.08 12.55
C ALA A 248 1.58 13.93 11.31
N SER A 249 2.76 13.79 10.70
CA SER A 249 3.06 14.50 9.44
C SER A 249 2.37 13.80 8.26
N HIS A 250 1.45 14.52 7.58
CA HIS A 250 0.78 14.04 6.38
C HIS A 250 0.64 15.15 5.33
N GLY A 251 0.39 14.75 4.08
CA GLY A 251 0.19 15.66 2.94
C GLY A 251 -1.26 16.07 2.68
N VAL A 252 -2.23 15.46 3.38
CA VAL A 252 -3.66 15.73 3.20
C VAL A 252 -4.03 17.10 3.78
N VAL A 253 -4.88 17.84 3.08
CA VAL A 253 -5.37 19.16 3.51
C VAL A 253 -6.76 19.01 4.11
N SER A 254 -6.93 19.38 5.38
CA SER A 254 -8.24 19.46 6.03
C SER A 254 -9.11 20.54 5.37
N GLN A 255 -10.37 20.20 5.08
CA GLN A 255 -11.37 21.14 4.56
C GLN A 255 -12.33 21.57 5.65
#